data_AF-A0A661H5E6-F1
#
_entry.id   AF-A0A661H5E6-F1
#
_cell.length_a   1.000
_cell.length_b   1.000
_cell.length_c   1.000
_cell.angle_alpha   90.00
_cell.angle_beta   90.00
_cell.angle_gamma   90.00
#
_symmetry.space_group_name_H-M   'P 1'
#
loop_
_entity.id
_entity.type
_entity.pdbx_description
1 polymer ?
#
loop_
_entity_poly.entity_id
_entity_poly.type
_entity_poly.pdbx_seq_one_letter_code
_entity_poly.pdbx_strand_id
1 'polypeptide(L)' 'MSPPRIAITPGEPAGIGPDIVLMAARQQWDAELVVIADPEL' A
#
# COMPACT_ATOMS: atom_id res chain seq x y z
N MET A 1 6.09 21.41 -3.69
CA MET A 1 4.99 20.97 -2.80
C MET A 1 5.27 19.53 -2.43
N SER A 2 5.01 19.07 -1.21
CA SER A 2 5.19 17.64 -0.90
C SER A 2 4.12 16.81 -1.64
N PRO A 3 4.42 15.56 -2.04
CA PRO A 3 3.38 14.70 -2.59
C PRO A 3 2.28 14.46 -1.55
N PRO A 4 1.02 14.29 -1.97
CA PRO A 4 -0.06 13.88 -1.08
C PRO A 4 0.24 12.49 -0.50
N ARG A 5 -0.20 12.24 0.74
CA ARG A 5 -0.05 10.95 1.42
C ARG A 5 -1.39 10.23 1.44
N ILE A 6 -1.41 8.97 1.01
CA ILE A 6 -2.61 8.14 0.98
C ILE A 6 -2.40 6.96 1.93
N ALA A 7 -3.26 6.84 2.94
CA ALA A 7 -3.26 5.67 3.82
C ALA A 7 -3.96 4.50 3.13
N ILE A 8 -3.31 3.34 3.11
CA ILE A 8 -3.85 2.10 2.55
C ILE A 8 -3.88 1.05 3.65
N THR A 9 -5.03 0.42 3.86
CA THR A 9 -5.16 -0.79 4.69
C THR A 9 -5.44 -1.96 3.74
N PRO A 10 -4.56 -2.97 3.67
CA PRO A 10 -4.73 -4.10 2.73
C PRO A 10 -5.93 -5.00 3.09
N GLY A 11 -6.49 -4.86 4.29
CA GLY A 11 -7.63 -5.66 4.74
C GLY A 11 -7.21 -6.95 5.41
N GLU A 12 -7.89 -8.05 5.09
CA GLU A 12 -7.63 -9.38 5.65
C GLU A 12 -6.24 -9.92 5.22
N PRO A 13 -5.33 -10.25 6.16
CA PRO A 13 -3.99 -10.76 5.85
C PRO A 13 -3.97 -12.04 5.00
N ALA A 14 -4.95 -12.93 5.18
CA ALA A 14 -5.06 -14.16 4.38
C ALA A 14 -5.74 -13.95 3.02
N GLY A 15 -6.25 -12.75 2.75
CA GLY A 15 -6.82 -12.37 1.46
C GLY A 15 -5.74 -11.87 0.48
N ILE A 16 -6.16 -11.48 -0.72
CA ILE A 16 -5.25 -11.00 -1.78
C ILE A 16 -4.88 -9.50 -1.64
N GLY A 17 -5.33 -8.84 -0.58
CA GLY A 17 -5.10 -7.42 -0.34
C GLY A 17 -3.61 -7.03 -0.29
N PRO A 18 -2.77 -7.74 0.49
CA PRO A 18 -1.32 -7.53 0.50
C PRO A 18 -0.70 -7.67 -0.90
N ASP A 19 -1.06 -8.70 -1.65
CA ASP A 19 -0.57 -8.94 -3.01
C ASP A 19 -0.93 -7.77 -3.95
N ILE A 20 -2.17 -7.26 -3.86
CA ILE A 20 -2.62 -6.11 -4.66
C ILE A 20 -1.82 -4.86 -4.31
N VAL A 21 -1.57 -4.60 -3.02
CA VAL A 21 -0.76 -3.46 -2.57
C VAL A 21 0.68 -3.58 -3.07
N LEU A 22 1.27 -4.78 -3.01
CA LEU A 22 2.61 -5.04 -3.54
C LEU A 22 2.66 -4.87 -5.07
N MET A 23 1.62 -5.29 -5.79
CA MET A 23 1.53 -5.03 -7.23
C MET A 23 1.41 -3.53 -7.53
N ALA A 24 0.61 -2.80 -6.77
CA ALA A 24 0.45 -1.35 -6.90
C ALA A 24 1.75 -0.59 -6.56
N ALA A 25 2.61 -1.12 -5.70
CA ALA A 25 3.91 -0.52 -5.38
C ALA A 25 4.94 -0.61 -6.53
N ARG A 26 4.69 -1.44 -7.56
CA ARG A 26 5.59 -1.58 -8.72
C ARG A 26 5.48 -0.44 -9.73
N GLN A 27 4.45 0.40 -9.64
CA GLN A 27 4.27 1.57 -10.49
C GLN A 27 4.56 2.86 -9.71
N GLN A 28 4.91 3.92 -10.44
CA GLN A 28 5.06 5.24 -9.86
C GLN A 28 3.71 5.90 -9.64
N TRP A 29 3.61 6.66 -8.56
CA TRP A 29 2.44 7.43 -8.19
C TRP A 29 2.87 8.87 -7.89
N ASP A 30 2.03 9.84 -8.25
CA ASP A 30 2.17 11.23 -7.80
C ASP A 30 1.68 11.40 -6.35
N ALA A 31 1.94 10.39 -5.50
CA ALA A 31 1.54 10.31 -4.10
C ALA A 31 2.45 9.35 -3.33
N GLU A 32 2.58 9.57 -2.03
CA GLU A 32 3.18 8.61 -1.11
C GLU A 32 2.11 7.62 -0.64
N LEU A 33 2.26 6.34 -0.99
CA LEU A 33 1.39 5.28 -0.52
C LEU A 33 1.87 4.79 0.85
N VAL A 34 1.12 5.11 1.90
CA VAL A 34 1.41 4.72 3.29
C VAL A 34 0.59 3.49 3.63
N VAL A 35 1.23 2.31 3.60
CA VAL A 35 0.58 1.04 3.93
C VAL A 35 0.58 0.84 5.44
N ILE A 36 -0.60 0.66 6.01
CA ILE A 36 -0.80 0.36 7.44
C ILE A 36 -1.13 -1.13 7.55
N ALA A 37 -0.09 -1.94 7.78
CA ALA A 37 -0.16 -3.40 7.87
C ALA A 37 1.00 -3.94 8.73
N ASP A 38 1.00 -5.24 8.98
CA ASP A 38 2.15 -5.94 9.55
C ASP A 38 3.28 -6.01 8.49
N PRO A 39 4.50 -5.50 8.78
CA PRO A 39 5.62 -5.55 7.83
C PRO A 39 6.26 -6.94 7.68
N GLU A 40 5.96 -7.89 8.56
CA GLU A 40 6.49 -9.26 8.50
C GLU A 40 5.57 -10.24 7.74
N LEU A 41 4.39 -9.77 7.32
CA LEU A 41 3.49 -10.50 6.42
C LEU A 41 4.05 -10.55 4.99
#